data_AF-A0A7S0EC70-F1
#
_entry.id   AF-A0A7S0EC70-F1
#
_cell.length_a   1.000
_cell.length_b   1.000
_cell.length_c   1.000
_cell.angle_alpha   90.00
_cell.angle_beta   90.00
_cell.angle_gamma   90.00
#
_symmetry.space_group_name_H-M   'P 1'
#
loop_
_entity.id
_entity.type
_entity.pdbx_description
1 polymer ?
#
loop_
_entity_poly.entity_id
_entity_poly.type
_entity_poly.pdbx_seq_one_letter_code
_entity_poly.pdbx_strand_id
1 'polypeptide(L)'
;AGWAVSLVVSTFWIRFVVGCPVWPDVACGFVSHLIALSVLWLEPRLMIPIGLALMGVCVGLMLVDMAFDLVIIREGSVRLGPTTVTPGRLVAHHYYHTMLNATHINMAMWTAMLCLVLAAARGLEASRGTPQVRLWVWLCLQSSSTNCVYMYFVIPRYLAIREAQAYDAAAFDRWWEVLAARAVLLASICYAVTQCMRLTLEQSVAPELQRKRAA
;
A
#
# COMPACT_ATOMS: atom_id res chain seq x y z
N ALA A 1 -7.13 24.27 -2.43
CA ALA A 1 -8.13 23.85 -1.43
C ALA A 1 -8.09 22.33 -1.18
N GLY A 2 -8.30 21.48 -2.19
CA GLY A 2 -8.39 20.02 -2.01
C GLY A 2 -7.20 19.33 -1.32
N TRP A 3 -5.96 19.77 -1.60
CA TRP A 3 -4.77 19.23 -0.92
C TRP A 3 -4.73 19.55 0.58
N ALA A 4 -5.03 20.80 0.95
CA ALA A 4 -5.07 21.20 2.35
C ALA A 4 -6.15 20.44 3.12
N VAL A 5 -7.31 20.22 2.48
CA VAL A 5 -8.37 19.36 3.03
C VAL A 5 -7.90 17.91 3.18
N SER A 6 -7.22 17.34 2.16
CA SER A 6 -6.64 15.99 2.24
C SER A 6 -5.65 15.86 3.39
N LEU A 7 -4.75 16.84 3.56
CA LEU A 7 -3.77 16.86 4.65
C LEU A 7 -4.44 16.95 6.03
N VAL A 8 -5.45 17.82 6.17
CA VAL A 8 -6.21 17.95 7.43
C VAL A 8 -6.96 16.66 7.75
N VAL A 9 -7.65 16.08 6.75
CA VAL A 9 -8.39 14.82 6.90
C VAL A 9 -7.46 13.67 7.21
N SER A 10 -6.32 13.54 6.53
CA SER A 10 -5.34 12.49 6.82
C SER A 10 -4.71 12.66 8.20
N THR A 11 -4.38 13.89 8.60
CA THR A 11 -3.81 14.18 9.93
C THR A 11 -4.82 13.89 11.03
N PHE A 12 -6.08 14.27 10.82
CA PHE A 12 -7.18 13.94 11.71
C PHE A 12 -7.37 12.42 11.81
N TRP A 13 -7.43 11.72 10.69
CA TRP A 13 -7.59 10.27 10.66
C TRP A 13 -6.45 9.54 11.39
N ILE A 14 -5.20 9.92 11.14
CA ILE A 14 -4.01 9.35 11.81
C ILE A 14 -4.08 9.55 13.32
N ARG A 15 -4.43 10.76 13.76
CA ARG A 15 -4.40 11.09 15.18
C ARG A 15 -5.58 10.53 15.97
N PHE A 16 -6.78 10.58 15.40
CA PHE A 16 -8.01 10.30 16.13
C PHE A 16 -8.61 8.92 15.82
N VAL A 17 -8.36 8.37 14.63
CA VAL A 17 -8.93 7.07 14.23
C VAL A 17 -7.90 5.96 14.34
N VAL A 18 -6.68 6.21 13.90
CA VAL A 18 -5.56 5.26 14.00
C VAL A 18 -4.92 5.30 15.40
N GLY A 19 -5.23 6.34 16.20
CA GLY A 19 -4.76 6.45 17.59
C GLY A 19 -3.26 6.70 17.73
N CYS A 20 -2.56 7.11 16.66
CA CYS A 20 -1.10 7.19 16.68
C CYS A 20 -0.62 8.32 17.60
N PRO A 21 0.03 8.03 18.75
CA PRO A 21 0.34 9.03 19.77
C PRO A 21 1.65 9.80 19.48
N VAL A 22 2.38 9.42 18.44
CA VAL A 22 3.79 9.79 18.26
C VAL A 22 3.92 10.93 17.23
N TRP A 23 4.31 12.13 17.69
CA TRP A 23 4.59 13.32 16.86
C TRP A 23 5.44 13.05 15.61
N PRO A 24 6.48 12.19 15.66
CA PRO A 24 7.21 11.73 14.47
C PRO A 24 6.32 11.24 13.32
N ASP A 25 5.24 10.52 13.60
CA ASP A 25 4.36 9.97 12.55
C ASP A 25 3.50 11.07 11.90
N VAL A 26 3.13 12.11 12.66
CA VAL A 26 2.44 13.29 12.12
C VAL A 26 3.38 14.09 11.21
N ALA A 27 4.63 14.29 11.64
CA ALA A 27 5.65 14.95 10.82
C ALA A 27 5.94 14.15 9.54
N CYS A 28 6.06 12.82 9.64
CA CYS A 28 6.20 11.94 8.49
C CYS A 28 4.99 12.02 7.57
N GLY A 29 3.77 12.09 8.10
CA GLY A 29 2.56 12.30 7.31
C GLY A 29 2.59 13.61 6.52
N PHE A 30 3.03 14.70 7.16
CA PHE A 30 3.20 16.00 6.51
C PHE A 30 4.26 15.98 5.40
N VAL A 31 5.45 15.44 5.70
CA VAL A 31 6.53 15.32 4.70
C VAL A 31 6.10 14.43 3.54
N SER A 32 5.40 13.33 3.81
CA SER A 32 4.85 12.44 2.78
C SER A 32 3.86 13.19 1.87
N HIS A 33 3.02 14.08 2.42
CA HIS A 33 2.13 14.93 1.62
C HIS A 33 2.88 15.94 0.75
N LEU A 34 3.99 16.51 1.24
CA LEU A 34 4.84 17.40 0.45
C LEU A 34 5.54 16.64 -0.68
N ILE A 35 6.05 15.43 -0.41
CA ILE A 35 6.64 14.58 -1.46
C ILE A 35 5.57 14.21 -2.48
N ALA A 36 4.37 13.84 -2.05
CA ALA A 36 3.28 13.47 -2.94
C ALA A 36 2.81 14.63 -3.83
N LEU A 37 2.98 15.90 -3.41
CA LEU A 37 2.72 17.06 -4.28
C LEU A 37 3.61 17.07 -5.52
N SER A 38 4.84 16.53 -5.45
CA SER A 38 5.71 16.45 -6.63
C SER A 38 5.08 15.63 -7.76
N VAL A 39 4.20 14.68 -7.44
CA VAL A 39 3.46 13.86 -8.42
C VAL A 39 2.53 14.71 -9.29
N LEU A 40 2.02 15.83 -8.76
CA LEU A 40 1.16 16.74 -9.51
C LEU A 40 1.90 17.49 -10.63
N TRP A 41 3.23 17.53 -10.57
CA TRP A 41 4.08 18.22 -11.54
C TRP A 41 4.79 17.25 -12.51
N LEU A 42 4.62 15.95 -12.32
CA LEU A 42 5.16 14.94 -13.22
C LEU A 42 4.43 14.97 -14.56
N GLU A 43 5.18 14.75 -15.64
CA GLU A 43 4.58 14.50 -16.95
C GLU A 43 3.66 13.27 -16.88
N PRO A 44 2.43 13.32 -17.44
CA PRO A 44 1.50 12.21 -17.39
C PRO A 44 2.07 10.87 -17.88
N ARG A 45 3.02 10.92 -18.83
CA ARG A 45 3.70 9.75 -19.39
C ARG A 45 4.60 9.02 -18.36
N LEU A 46 5.17 9.75 -17.40
CA LEU A 46 6.04 9.19 -16.36
C LEU A 46 5.24 8.61 -15.19
N MET A 47 3.96 8.95 -15.06
CA MET A 47 3.14 8.56 -13.92
C MET A 47 2.88 7.04 -13.87
N ILE A 48 2.62 6.42 -15.01
CA ILE A 48 2.37 4.97 -15.08
C ILE A 48 3.61 4.14 -14.70
N PRO A 49 4.81 4.37 -15.27
CA PRO A 49 5.99 3.60 -14.87
C PRO A 49 6.40 3.83 -13.41
N ILE A 50 6.30 5.06 -12.90
CA ILE A 50 6.54 5.34 -11.46
C ILE A 50 5.51 4.61 -10.59
N GLY A 51 4.23 4.65 -10.98
CA GLY A 51 3.16 3.93 -10.29
C GLY A 51 3.39 2.43 -10.26
N LEU A 52 3.82 1.82 -11.38
CA LEU A 52 4.19 0.41 -11.46
C LEU A 52 5.36 0.05 -10.54
N ALA A 53 6.39 0.90 -10.46
CA ALA A 53 7.52 0.70 -9.55
C ALA A 53 7.07 0.73 -8.08
N LEU A 54 6.23 1.71 -7.71
CA LEU A 54 5.67 1.81 -6.35
C LEU A 54 4.77 0.61 -6.02
N MET A 55 3.91 0.19 -6.95
CA MET A 55 3.10 -1.03 -6.78
C MET A 55 3.98 -2.27 -6.58
N GLY A 56 5.11 -2.38 -7.30
CA GLY A 56 6.09 -3.45 -7.10
C GLY A 56 6.68 -3.48 -5.68
N VAL A 57 7.00 -2.31 -5.12
CA VAL A 57 7.43 -2.20 -3.71
C VAL A 57 6.31 -2.65 -2.76
N CYS A 58 5.06 -2.21 -2.98
CA CYS A 58 3.92 -2.65 -2.17
C CYS A 58 3.71 -4.16 -2.23
N VAL A 59 3.82 -4.78 -3.42
CA VAL A 59 3.75 -6.24 -3.59
C VAL A 59 4.86 -6.93 -2.84
N GLY A 60 6.11 -6.46 -2.96
CA GLY A 60 7.26 -7.04 -2.27
C GLY A 60 7.08 -7.04 -0.75
N LEU A 61 6.68 -5.90 -0.17
CA LEU A 61 6.40 -5.78 1.26
C LEU A 61 5.25 -6.73 1.67
N MET A 62 4.18 -6.77 0.89
CA MET A 62 3.02 -7.61 1.18
C MET A 62 3.32 -9.11 1.15
N LEU A 63 4.20 -9.56 0.26
CA LEU A 63 4.64 -10.95 0.19
C LEU A 63 5.46 -11.37 1.42
N VAL A 64 6.35 -10.49 1.90
CA VAL A 64 7.07 -10.70 3.18
C VAL A 64 6.08 -10.86 4.33
N ASP A 65 5.12 -9.94 4.38
CA ASP A 65 4.02 -9.91 5.32
C ASP A 65 3.21 -11.23 5.30
N MET A 66 2.81 -11.70 4.11
CA MET A 66 2.07 -12.96 3.95
C MET A 66 2.92 -14.20 4.34
N ALA A 67 4.24 -14.17 4.20
CA ALA A 67 5.10 -15.24 4.66
C ALA A 67 5.04 -15.37 6.20
N PHE A 68 5.04 -14.25 6.93
CA PHE A 68 4.83 -14.25 8.38
C PHE A 68 3.42 -14.70 8.76
N ASP A 69 2.39 -14.31 8.00
CA ASP A 69 1.02 -14.78 8.23
C ASP A 69 0.94 -16.31 8.16
N LEU A 70 1.60 -16.93 7.18
CA LEU A 70 1.64 -18.39 7.03
C LEU A 70 2.37 -19.05 8.20
N VAL A 71 3.44 -18.44 8.71
CA VAL A 71 4.17 -18.92 9.90
C VAL A 71 3.27 -18.88 11.15
N ILE A 72 2.49 -17.80 11.32
CA ILE A 72 1.52 -17.66 12.42
C ILE A 72 0.45 -18.75 12.33
N ILE A 73 -0.17 -18.92 11.15
CA ILE A 73 -1.33 -19.81 10.94
C ILE A 73 -0.94 -21.29 11.07
N ARG A 74 0.25 -21.66 10.60
CA ARG A 74 0.74 -23.04 10.72
C ARG A 74 1.18 -23.40 12.14
N GLU A 75 1.08 -22.46 13.08
CA GLU A 75 1.65 -22.59 14.43
C GLU A 75 3.10 -23.05 14.39
N GLY A 76 3.81 -22.62 13.33
CA GLY A 76 5.12 -23.12 13.01
C GLY A 76 6.15 -22.63 14.02
N SER A 77 7.28 -23.33 14.08
CA SER A 77 8.48 -22.84 14.75
C SER A 77 9.52 -22.42 13.73
N VAL A 78 10.19 -21.29 13.96
CA VAL A 78 11.28 -20.81 13.11
C VAL A 78 12.60 -21.11 13.78
N ARG A 79 13.52 -21.72 13.02
CA ARG A 79 14.88 -22.00 13.49
C ARG A 79 15.76 -20.77 13.26
N LEU A 80 16.16 -20.10 14.35
CA LEU A 80 17.05 -18.94 14.36
C LEU A 80 18.49 -19.40 14.66
N GLY A 81 19.16 -19.96 13.65
CA GLY A 81 20.50 -20.53 13.80
C GLY A 81 20.50 -22.03 14.13
N PRO A 82 21.66 -22.62 14.49
CA PRO A 82 21.79 -24.08 14.58
C PRO A 82 20.98 -24.70 15.73
N THR A 83 20.75 -23.97 16.82
CA THR A 83 20.19 -24.53 18.06
C THR A 83 18.88 -23.88 18.53
N THR A 84 18.59 -22.65 18.10
CA THR A 84 17.43 -21.90 18.61
C THR A 84 16.20 -22.14 17.75
N VAL A 85 15.15 -22.67 18.36
CA VAL A 85 13.83 -22.85 17.74
C VAL A 85 12.83 -21.97 18.46
N THR A 86 12.28 -20.99 17.75
CA THR A 86 11.40 -19.96 18.33
C THR A 86 9.98 -20.11 17.78
N PRO A 87 8.94 -19.96 18.61
CA PRO A 87 7.55 -19.97 18.13
C PRO A 87 7.33 -18.92 17.05
N GLY A 88 6.66 -19.30 15.96
CA GLY A 88 6.45 -18.45 14.79
C GLY A 88 5.66 -17.17 15.12
N ARG A 89 4.66 -17.28 15.99
CA ARG A 89 3.90 -16.11 16.51
C ARG A 89 4.80 -15.12 17.25
N LEU A 90 5.78 -15.60 18.02
CA LEU A 90 6.73 -14.74 18.74
C LEU A 90 7.68 -14.03 17.76
N VAL A 91 8.18 -14.75 16.75
CA VAL A 91 9.01 -14.15 15.69
C VAL A 91 8.22 -13.11 14.91
N ALA A 92 6.96 -13.41 14.55
CA ALA A 92 6.10 -12.47 13.86
C ALA A 92 5.75 -11.24 14.72
N HIS A 93 5.55 -11.41 16.04
CA HIS A 93 5.41 -10.29 16.96
C HIS A 93 6.62 -9.37 16.92
N HIS A 94 7.84 -9.90 17.03
CA HIS A 94 9.05 -9.07 16.95
C HIS A 94 9.17 -8.34 15.60
N TYR A 95 8.86 -9.03 14.50
CA TYR A 95 8.84 -8.42 13.17
C TYR A 95 7.82 -7.26 13.08
N TYR A 96 6.54 -7.53 13.36
CA TYR A 96 5.49 -6.52 13.25
C TYR A 96 5.67 -5.38 14.25
N HIS A 97 6.01 -5.67 15.50
CA HIS A 97 6.22 -4.64 16.51
C HIS A 97 7.40 -3.73 16.13
N THR A 98 8.50 -4.28 15.60
CA THR A 98 9.64 -3.49 15.13
C THR A 98 9.27 -2.65 13.91
N MET A 99 8.65 -3.27 12.90
CA MET A 99 8.29 -2.62 11.65
C MET A 99 7.28 -1.49 11.87
N LEU A 100 6.21 -1.73 12.64
CA LEU A 100 5.15 -0.76 12.89
C LEU A 100 5.61 0.43 13.74
N ASN A 101 6.66 0.25 14.55
CA ASN A 101 7.29 1.33 15.30
C ASN A 101 8.46 2.00 14.56
N ALA A 102 8.84 1.49 13.38
CA ALA A 102 9.88 2.10 12.56
C ALA A 102 9.32 3.27 11.74
N THR A 103 9.54 4.50 12.21
CA THR A 103 9.06 5.74 11.59
C THR A 103 9.37 5.85 10.10
N HIS A 104 10.58 5.43 9.67
CA HIS A 104 10.98 5.50 8.26
C HIS A 104 10.19 4.52 7.37
N ILE A 105 9.80 3.35 7.88
CA ILE A 105 8.97 2.38 7.15
C ILE A 105 7.55 2.96 7.00
N ASN A 106 6.99 3.48 8.10
CA ASN A 106 5.69 4.13 8.08
C ASN A 106 5.66 5.28 7.08
N MET A 107 6.69 6.14 7.08
CA MET A 107 6.81 7.25 6.12
C MET A 107 6.88 6.76 4.67
N ALA A 108 7.69 5.75 4.39
CA ALA A 108 7.82 5.18 3.04
C ALA A 108 6.49 4.61 2.53
N MET A 109 5.79 3.84 3.36
CA MET A 109 4.47 3.31 3.03
C MET A 109 3.44 4.42 2.81
N TRP A 110 3.41 5.43 3.67
CA TRP A 110 2.48 6.55 3.54
C TRP A 110 2.71 7.34 2.27
N THR A 111 3.98 7.62 1.96
CA THR A 111 4.39 8.30 0.73
C THR A 111 3.97 7.50 -0.49
N ALA A 112 4.24 6.18 -0.51
CA ALA A 112 3.85 5.31 -1.61
C ALA A 112 2.33 5.31 -1.83
N MET A 113 1.52 5.17 -0.77
CA MET A 113 0.06 5.19 -0.86
C MET A 113 -0.46 6.53 -1.38
N LEU A 114 0.03 7.66 -0.85
CA LEU A 114 -0.37 8.99 -1.31
C LEU A 114 -0.01 9.22 -2.78
N CYS A 115 1.21 8.83 -3.19
CA CYS A 115 1.64 8.92 -4.58
C CYS A 115 0.74 8.10 -5.50
N LEU A 116 0.36 6.88 -5.12
CA LEU A 116 -0.54 6.03 -5.90
C LEU A 116 -1.95 6.64 -6.03
N VAL A 117 -2.50 7.19 -4.95
CA VAL A 117 -3.83 7.84 -4.97
C VAL A 117 -3.82 9.09 -5.85
N LEU A 118 -2.83 9.97 -5.69
CA LEU A 118 -2.70 11.17 -6.52
C LEU A 118 -2.44 10.81 -7.98
N ALA A 119 -1.64 9.77 -8.24
CA ALA A 119 -1.40 9.30 -9.59
C ALA A 119 -2.68 8.78 -10.25
N ALA A 120 -3.50 8.02 -9.53
CA ALA A 120 -4.80 7.55 -10.02
C ALA A 120 -5.77 8.71 -10.30
N ALA A 121 -5.84 9.71 -9.42
CA ALA A 121 -6.69 10.88 -9.60
C ALA A 121 -6.29 11.68 -10.85
N ARG A 122 -4.99 11.88 -11.07
CA ARG A 122 -4.45 12.53 -12.27
C ARG A 122 -4.66 11.70 -13.53
N GLY A 123 -4.50 10.38 -13.46
CA GLY A 123 -4.79 9.46 -14.58
C GLY A 123 -6.25 9.55 -15.01
N LEU A 124 -7.18 9.61 -14.05
CA LEU A 124 -8.60 9.81 -14.30
C LEU A 124 -8.90 11.17 -14.94
N GLU A 125 -8.28 12.24 -14.46
CA GLU A 125 -8.43 13.59 -15.04
C GLU A 125 -7.91 13.66 -16.47
N ALA A 126 -6.71 13.14 -16.72
CA ALA A 126 -6.08 13.10 -18.06
C ALA A 126 -6.89 12.25 -19.05
N SER A 127 -7.65 11.28 -18.56
CA SER A 127 -8.46 10.40 -19.40
C SER A 127 -9.84 10.96 -19.71
N ARG A 128 -10.24 12.13 -19.18
CA ARG A 128 -11.58 12.70 -19.42
C ARG A 128 -11.89 12.83 -20.91
N GLY A 129 -13.07 12.36 -21.31
CA GLY A 129 -13.48 12.34 -22.71
C GLY A 129 -12.91 11.18 -23.54
N THR A 130 -12.10 10.31 -22.96
CA THR A 130 -11.59 9.11 -23.63
C THR A 130 -12.37 7.84 -23.21
N PRO A 131 -12.34 6.77 -24.01
CA PRO A 131 -12.89 5.46 -23.61
C PRO A 131 -12.24 4.89 -22.34
N GLN A 132 -11.04 5.36 -21.98
CA GLN A 132 -10.26 4.86 -20.83
C GLN A 132 -10.80 5.33 -19.48
N VAL A 133 -11.71 6.33 -19.43
CA VAL A 133 -12.33 6.80 -18.16
C VAL A 133 -12.94 5.66 -17.36
N ARG A 134 -13.66 4.75 -18.03
CA ARG A 134 -14.34 3.63 -17.34
C ARG A 134 -13.35 2.72 -16.62
N LEU A 135 -12.20 2.47 -17.23
CA LEU A 135 -11.13 1.68 -16.63
C LEU A 135 -10.56 2.38 -15.40
N TRP A 136 -10.27 3.68 -15.47
CA TRP A 136 -9.77 4.44 -14.33
C TRP A 136 -10.77 4.51 -13.18
N VAL A 137 -12.06 4.72 -13.47
CA VAL A 137 -13.12 4.68 -12.45
C VAL A 137 -13.17 3.30 -11.79
N TRP A 138 -13.10 2.23 -12.56
CA TRP A 138 -13.08 0.86 -12.04
C TRP A 138 -11.87 0.60 -11.14
N LEU A 139 -10.67 0.99 -11.58
CA LEU A 139 -9.44 0.86 -10.78
C LEU A 139 -9.52 1.65 -9.47
N CYS A 140 -10.08 2.86 -9.50
CA CYS A 140 -10.30 3.65 -8.30
C CYS A 140 -11.27 2.95 -7.34
N LEU A 141 -12.43 2.50 -7.81
CA LEU A 141 -13.43 1.82 -6.97
C LEU A 141 -12.88 0.53 -6.38
N GLN A 142 -12.25 -0.30 -7.21
CA GLN A 142 -11.63 -1.54 -6.79
C GLN A 142 -10.54 -1.29 -5.73
N SER A 143 -9.60 -0.39 -6.00
CA SER A 143 -8.55 -0.02 -5.05
C SER A 143 -9.10 0.55 -3.74
N SER A 144 -10.09 1.44 -3.80
CA SER A 144 -10.73 1.98 -2.59
C SER A 144 -11.41 0.88 -1.77
N SER A 145 -12.15 -0.01 -2.42
CA SER A 145 -12.86 -1.10 -1.73
C SER A 145 -11.90 -2.06 -1.03
N THR A 146 -10.81 -2.47 -1.68
CA THR A 146 -9.84 -3.41 -1.10
C THR A 146 -9.00 -2.78 -0.02
N ASN A 147 -8.67 -1.48 -0.13
CA ASN A 147 -8.08 -0.72 0.97
C ASN A 147 -9.01 -0.63 2.19
N CYS A 148 -10.32 -0.42 2.00
CA CYS A 148 -11.27 -0.43 3.12
C CYS A 148 -11.33 -1.79 3.83
N VAL A 149 -11.31 -2.90 3.08
CA VAL A 149 -11.23 -4.25 3.65
C VAL A 149 -9.94 -4.43 4.45
N TYR A 150 -8.80 -4.03 3.90
CA TYR A 150 -7.52 -4.06 4.60
C TYR A 150 -7.55 -3.22 5.89
N MET A 151 -8.11 -2.01 5.83
CA MET A 151 -8.26 -1.13 6.99
C MET A 151 -9.13 -1.75 8.08
N TYR A 152 -10.17 -2.49 7.72
CA TYR A 152 -11.06 -3.11 8.70
C TYR A 152 -10.42 -4.33 9.38
N PHE A 153 -9.78 -5.22 8.63
CA PHE A 153 -9.28 -6.49 9.16
C PHE A 153 -7.84 -6.43 9.67
N VAL A 154 -6.97 -5.63 9.06
CA VAL A 154 -5.52 -5.65 9.33
C VAL A 154 -5.10 -4.55 10.30
N ILE A 155 -5.57 -3.31 10.10
CA ILE A 155 -5.10 -2.17 10.89
C ILE A 155 -5.38 -2.31 12.40
N PRO A 156 -6.57 -2.74 12.87
CA PRO A 156 -6.80 -2.90 14.30
C PRO A 156 -5.86 -3.92 14.95
N ARG A 157 -5.50 -4.99 14.23
CA ARG A 157 -4.55 -6.01 14.70
C ARG A 157 -3.14 -5.44 14.80
N TYR A 158 -2.74 -4.65 13.80
CA TYR A 158 -1.44 -3.97 13.81
C TYR A 158 -1.34 -2.96 14.95
N LEU A 159 -2.40 -2.18 15.22
CA LEU A 159 -2.42 -1.25 16.34
C LEU A 159 -2.27 -1.98 17.68
N ALA A 160 -3.00 -3.08 17.89
CA ALA A 160 -2.86 -3.89 19.09
C ALA A 160 -1.43 -4.42 19.28
N ILE A 161 -0.78 -4.90 18.22
CA ILE A 161 0.62 -5.38 18.27
C ILE A 161 1.60 -4.23 18.50
N ARG A 162 1.36 -3.07 17.88
CA ARG A 162 2.20 -1.87 18.00
C ARG A 162 2.23 -1.35 19.43
N GLU A 163 1.06 -1.32 20.08
CA GLU A 163 0.87 -0.80 21.44
C GLU A 163 1.21 -1.81 22.54
N ALA A 164 1.32 -3.10 22.19
CA ALA A 164 1.64 -4.16 23.15
C ALA A 164 3.04 -3.96 23.77
N GLN A 165 3.11 -3.91 25.10
CA GLN A 165 4.38 -3.82 25.84
C GLN A 165 5.11 -5.17 25.94
N ALA A 166 4.39 -6.26 25.74
CA ALA A 166 4.91 -7.63 25.78
C ALA A 166 4.19 -8.48 24.74
N TYR A 167 4.77 -9.63 24.42
CA TYR A 167 4.15 -10.60 23.53
C TYR A 167 2.82 -11.12 24.13
N ASP A 168 1.73 -10.94 23.37
CA ASP A 168 0.43 -11.53 23.63
C ASP A 168 0.06 -12.47 22.47
N ALA A 169 -0.14 -13.76 22.80
CA ALA A 169 -0.49 -14.77 21.81
C ALA A 169 -1.91 -14.60 21.26
N ALA A 170 -2.83 -14.05 22.06
CA ALA A 170 -4.24 -13.86 21.68
C ALA A 170 -4.41 -12.80 20.59
N ALA A 171 -3.47 -11.84 20.50
CA ALA A 171 -3.42 -10.86 19.42
C ALA A 171 -3.37 -11.51 18.02
N PHE A 172 -2.84 -12.74 17.94
CA PHE A 172 -2.69 -13.51 16.71
C PHE A 172 -3.83 -14.51 16.44
N ASP A 173 -4.89 -14.50 17.25
CA ASP A 173 -6.02 -15.42 17.01
C ASP A 173 -6.85 -14.98 15.80
N ARG A 174 -7.30 -15.98 15.02
CA ARG A 174 -8.00 -15.81 13.74
C ARG A 174 -7.17 -15.05 12.69
N TRP A 175 -5.85 -15.18 12.72
CA TRP A 175 -4.95 -14.52 11.76
C TRP A 175 -5.22 -14.89 10.28
N TRP A 176 -5.95 -15.97 10.02
CA TRP A 176 -6.41 -16.31 8.68
C TRP A 176 -7.26 -15.19 8.05
N GLU A 177 -7.95 -14.36 8.83
CA GLU A 177 -8.70 -13.19 8.35
C GLU A 177 -7.76 -12.11 7.80
N VAL A 178 -6.64 -11.88 8.49
CA VAL A 178 -5.58 -10.96 8.06
C VAL A 178 -4.98 -11.45 6.75
N LEU A 179 -4.63 -12.74 6.68
CA LEU A 179 -4.11 -13.35 5.45
C LEU A 179 -5.11 -13.23 4.29
N ALA A 180 -6.39 -13.50 4.53
CA ALA A 180 -7.43 -13.40 3.50
C ALA A 180 -7.58 -11.96 2.98
N ALA A 181 -7.61 -10.97 3.89
CA ALA A 181 -7.66 -9.56 3.51
C ALA A 181 -6.44 -9.13 2.68
N ARG A 182 -5.23 -9.59 3.06
CA ARG A 182 -4.01 -9.33 2.27
C ARG A 182 -4.01 -10.04 0.93
N ALA A 183 -4.51 -11.28 0.84
CA ALA A 183 -4.62 -11.99 -0.43
C ALA A 183 -5.56 -11.26 -1.40
N VAL A 184 -6.70 -10.75 -0.91
CA VAL A 184 -7.62 -9.92 -1.71
C VAL A 184 -6.94 -8.64 -2.17
N LEU A 185 -6.22 -7.95 -1.28
CA LEU A 185 -5.48 -6.74 -1.64
C LEU A 185 -4.36 -7.02 -2.65
N LEU A 186 -3.61 -8.12 -2.50
CA LEU A 186 -2.57 -8.53 -3.43
C LEU A 186 -3.15 -8.82 -4.81
N ALA A 187 -4.24 -9.60 -4.89
CA ALA A 187 -4.95 -9.84 -6.14
C ALA A 187 -5.42 -8.54 -6.79
N SER A 188 -5.88 -7.59 -5.96
CA SER A 188 -6.30 -6.26 -6.40
C SER A 188 -5.16 -5.47 -7.04
N ILE A 189 -3.98 -5.46 -6.41
CA ILE A 189 -2.79 -4.77 -6.91
C ILE A 189 -2.28 -5.44 -8.18
N CYS A 190 -2.23 -6.78 -8.22
CA CYS A 190 -1.83 -7.52 -9.42
C CYS A 190 -2.72 -7.19 -10.62
N TYR A 191 -4.04 -7.12 -10.41
CA TYR A 191 -4.96 -6.68 -11.46
C TYR A 191 -4.66 -5.25 -11.92
N ALA A 192 -4.46 -4.31 -10.99
CA ALA A 192 -4.12 -2.93 -11.33
C ALA A 192 -2.80 -2.82 -12.11
N VAL A 193 -1.78 -3.59 -11.72
CA VAL A 193 -0.49 -3.70 -12.42
C VAL A 193 -0.71 -4.16 -13.86
N THR A 194 -1.51 -5.22 -14.09
CA THR A 194 -1.82 -5.70 -15.44
C THR A 194 -2.50 -4.63 -16.29
N GLN A 195 -3.47 -3.90 -15.73
CA GLN A 195 -4.15 -2.82 -16.47
C GLN A 195 -3.21 -1.66 -16.78
N CYS A 196 -2.36 -1.25 -15.82
CA CYS A 196 -1.36 -0.22 -16.03
C CYS A 196 -0.31 -0.62 -17.08
N MET A 197 0.15 -1.87 -17.07
CA MET A 197 1.06 -2.39 -18.10
C MET A 197 0.43 -2.33 -19.49
N ARG A 198 -0.84 -2.71 -19.61
CA ARG A 198 -1.58 -2.61 -20.87
C ARG A 198 -1.66 -1.17 -21.37
N LEU A 199 -1.98 -0.22 -20.49
CA LEU A 199 -2.01 1.21 -20.84
C LEU A 199 -0.65 1.73 -21.30
N THR A 200 0.44 1.32 -20.64
CA THR A 200 1.82 1.68 -21.06
C THR A 200 2.14 1.16 -22.46
N LEU A 201 1.74 -0.07 -22.79
CA LEU A 201 1.94 -0.65 -24.11
C LEU A 201 1.13 0.09 -25.18
N GLU A 202 -0.13 0.42 -24.90
CA GLU A 202 -0.98 1.19 -25.81
C GLU A 202 -0.36 2.59 -26.10
N GLN A 203 0.18 3.25 -25.07
CA GLN A 203 0.80 4.58 -25.21
C GLN A 203 2.16 4.56 -25.91
N SER A 204 2.94 3.49 -25.78
CA SER A 204 4.28 3.39 -26.38
C SER A 204 4.25 2.92 -27.84
N VAL A 205 3.32 2.04 -28.22
CA VAL A 205 3.27 1.42 -29.56
C VAL A 205 2.43 2.22 -30.56
N ALA A 206 1.34 2.88 -30.11
CA ALA A 206 0.45 3.62 -31.00
C ALA A 206 1.11 4.77 -31.80
N PRO A 207 2.01 5.59 -31.22
CA PRO A 207 2.66 6.68 -31.95
C PRO A 207 3.60 6.18 -33.05
N GLU A 208 4.28 5.06 -32.82
CA GLU A 208 5.21 4.47 -33.80
C GLU A 208 4.47 3.84 -34.98
N LEU A 209 3.35 3.15 -34.71
CA LEU A 209 2.46 2.62 -35.76
C LEU A 209 1.83 3.74 -36.59
N GLN A 210 1.45 4.87 -35.98
CA GLN A 210 0.94 6.03 -36.71
C GLN A 210 2.01 6.66 -37.59
N ARG A 211 3.26 6.78 -37.12
CA ARG A 211 4.38 7.24 -37.96
C ARG A 211 4.64 6.30 -39.14
N LYS A 212 4.63 4.99 -38.92
CA LYS A 212 4.82 3.99 -39.99
C LYS A 212 3.67 3.94 -41.01
N ARG A 213 2.47 4.40 -40.65
CA ARG A 213 1.32 4.52 -41.57
C ARG A 213 1.29 5.85 -42.33
N ALA A 214 2.00 6.86 -41.82
CA ALA A 214 2.06 8.20 -42.41
C ALA A 214 3.32 8.40 -43.30
N ALA A 215 4.26 7.45 -43.27
CA ALA A 215 5.43 7.37 -44.13
C ALA A 215 5.19 6.34 -45.24
#